data_AF-A0A8S2U7Q5-F1
#
_entry.id   AF-A0A8S2U7Q5-F1
#
_cell.length_a   1.000
_cell.length_b   1.000
_cell.length_c   1.000
_cell.angle_alpha   90.00
_cell.angle_beta   90.00
_cell.angle_gamma   90.00
#
_symmetry.space_group_name_H-M   'P 1'
#
loop_
_entity.id
_entity.type
_entity.pdbx_description
1 polymer ?
#
loop_
_entity_poly.entity_id
_entity_poly.type
_entity_poly.pdbx_seq_one_letter_code
_entity_poly.pdbx_strand_id
1 'polypeptide(L)'
;MDTISDDEFLYFGSILTNFAYHSGSIHLSHFDSVNEVQFYSLNNEFILHSKTSIPMDMEAKQLILPCMPTNFIEIPTLADNLKSINDDFCRPLIKTELSSRSKGIISGVRSALIKCNSTKWYRLKGCGDNTDGFSIKPISQLDTKLTIRGCAFLHTTHRELFMTYYISQLLAQHKIQCANSSVGWFEYKLENETSDNIITSDIPIVQDKNISQWANTRRCCILMETLGNKRLSDHVLYGIEQL
;
A
#
# COMPACT_ATOMS: atom_id res chain seq x y z
N MET A 1 13.88 -13.78 -1.85
CA MET A 1 12.93 -13.77 -2.99
C MET A 1 13.30 -14.83 -4.02
N ASP A 2 12.31 -15.62 -4.43
CA ASP A 2 12.49 -16.79 -5.30
C ASP A 2 12.16 -16.50 -6.76
N THR A 3 12.61 -17.40 -7.64
CA THR A 3 12.25 -17.41 -9.07
C THR A 3 10.78 -17.74 -9.26
N ILE A 4 10.11 -16.98 -10.12
CA ILE A 4 8.73 -17.22 -10.58
C ILE A 4 8.77 -18.24 -11.72
N SER A 5 7.97 -19.30 -11.66
CA SER A 5 7.92 -20.29 -12.75
C SER A 5 7.13 -19.78 -13.96
N ASP A 6 7.32 -20.41 -15.12
CA ASP A 6 6.58 -20.05 -16.36
C ASP A 6 5.07 -20.26 -16.20
N ASP A 7 4.64 -21.31 -15.49
CA ASP A 7 3.22 -21.58 -15.21
C ASP A 7 2.62 -20.52 -14.28
N GLU A 8 3.35 -20.10 -13.25
CA GLU A 8 2.93 -19.02 -12.35
C GLU A 8 2.86 -17.69 -13.11
N PHE A 9 3.85 -17.43 -13.97
CA PHE A 9 3.88 -16.25 -14.83
C PHE A 9 2.66 -16.21 -15.76
N LEU A 10 2.28 -17.34 -16.35
CA LEU A 10 1.11 -17.47 -17.21
C LEU A 10 -0.21 -17.33 -16.42
N TYR A 11 -0.30 -17.95 -15.24
CA TYR A 11 -1.48 -17.93 -14.38
C TYR A 11 -1.79 -16.52 -13.87
N PHE A 12 -0.76 -15.80 -13.40
CA PHE A 12 -0.89 -14.38 -13.07
C PHE A 12 -0.85 -13.48 -14.31
N GLY A 13 -0.63 -14.06 -15.50
CA GLY A 13 -0.56 -13.54 -16.86
C GLY A 13 -0.09 -12.11 -17.02
N SER A 14 1.04 -11.76 -16.42
CA SER A 14 1.43 -10.35 -16.32
C SER A 14 2.92 -10.12 -16.41
N ILE A 15 3.23 -8.91 -16.88
CA ILE A 15 4.55 -8.32 -17.06
C ILE A 15 5.37 -8.40 -15.76
N LEU A 16 6.64 -8.82 -15.88
CA LEU A 16 7.60 -8.77 -14.77
C LEU A 16 7.94 -7.33 -14.41
N THR A 17 8.15 -7.07 -13.13
CA THR A 17 8.64 -5.79 -12.61
C THR A 17 9.78 -6.04 -11.64
N ASN A 18 10.75 -5.14 -11.65
CA ASN A 18 11.88 -5.15 -10.74
C ASN A 18 11.53 -4.37 -9.47
N PHE A 19 12.14 -4.75 -8.36
CA PHE A 19 12.02 -4.06 -7.08
C PHE A 19 13.36 -3.62 -6.53
N ALA A 20 13.41 -2.41 -6.03
CA ALA A 20 14.51 -1.91 -5.22
C ALA A 20 14.06 -1.70 -3.79
N TYR A 21 15.03 -1.74 -2.86
CA TYR A 21 14.79 -1.25 -1.52
C TYR A 21 14.68 0.28 -1.53
N HIS A 22 13.71 0.78 -0.78
CA HIS A 22 13.47 2.20 -0.59
C HIS A 22 13.56 2.55 0.90
N SER A 23 13.92 3.78 1.19
CA SER A 23 13.93 4.29 2.56
C SER A 23 12.54 4.34 3.18
N GLY A 24 12.46 3.94 4.44
CA GLY A 24 11.19 3.89 5.16
C GLY A 24 11.21 2.98 6.38
N SER A 25 10.01 2.72 6.90
CA SER A 25 9.73 1.82 8.02
C SER A 25 8.72 0.76 7.65
N ILE A 26 8.67 -0.30 8.46
CA ILE A 26 7.76 -1.43 8.30
C ILE A 26 6.89 -1.49 9.55
N HIS A 27 5.60 -1.72 9.33
CA HIS A 27 4.61 -1.80 10.39
C HIS A 27 3.78 -3.06 10.20
N LEU A 28 3.61 -3.82 11.27
CA LEU A 28 2.70 -4.96 11.32
C LEU A 28 1.27 -4.47 11.56
N SER A 29 0.29 -5.13 10.96
CA SER A 29 -1.09 -4.93 11.35
C SER A 29 -1.38 -5.69 12.65
N HIS A 30 -1.86 -4.96 13.65
CA HIS A 30 -2.37 -5.49 14.91
C HIS A 30 -3.79 -4.96 15.10
N PHE A 31 -4.75 -5.87 15.33
CA PHE A 31 -6.15 -5.53 15.50
C PHE A 31 -6.66 -6.17 16.81
N ASP A 32 -5.95 -5.92 17.92
CA ASP A 32 -6.18 -6.52 19.24
C ASP A 32 -7.62 -6.31 19.76
N SER A 33 -8.25 -5.23 19.30
CA SER A 33 -9.68 -4.99 19.30
C SER A 33 -9.87 -3.81 18.36
N VAL A 34 -10.85 -3.87 17.47
CA VAL A 34 -11.15 -2.75 16.57
C VAL A 34 -11.77 -1.65 17.42
N ASN A 35 -10.94 -0.86 18.09
CA ASN A 35 -11.41 0.30 18.82
C ASN A 35 -11.72 1.37 17.76
N GLU A 36 -13.01 1.64 17.56
CA GLU A 36 -13.56 2.54 16.54
C GLU A 36 -12.80 3.87 16.41
N VAL A 37 -12.19 4.33 17.51
CA VAL A 37 -11.40 5.55 17.66
C VAL A 37 -10.27 5.70 16.63
N GLN A 38 -9.67 4.59 16.15
CA GLN A 38 -8.59 4.67 15.14
C GLN A 38 -9.04 5.20 13.77
N PHE A 39 -10.32 5.07 13.42
CA PHE A 39 -10.86 5.61 12.16
C PHE A 39 -11.38 7.04 12.29
N TYR A 40 -11.64 7.50 13.53
CA TYR A 40 -12.16 8.83 13.82
C TYR A 40 -11.08 9.92 13.85
N SER A 41 -9.84 9.62 14.30
CA SER A 41 -8.83 10.68 14.50
C SER A 41 -8.27 11.28 13.20
N LEU A 42 -8.30 10.55 12.09
CA LEU A 42 -7.80 11.02 10.80
C LEU A 42 -8.65 12.13 10.17
N ASN A 43 -9.96 12.18 10.45
CA ASN A 43 -10.79 13.31 10.02
C ASN A 43 -10.46 14.60 10.77
N ASN A 44 -9.89 14.53 11.98
CA ASN A 44 -9.47 15.70 12.76
C ASN A 44 -8.03 16.15 12.45
N GLU A 45 -7.12 15.26 12.04
CA GLU A 45 -5.78 15.65 11.58
C GLU A 45 -5.80 16.35 10.22
N PHE A 46 -6.77 16.03 9.34
CA PHE A 46 -6.96 16.74 8.08
C PHE A 46 -7.47 18.18 8.23
N ILE A 47 -7.82 18.62 9.45
CA ILE A 47 -8.22 20.00 9.75
C ILE A 47 -7.00 20.91 10.06
N LEU A 48 -5.81 20.37 10.30
CA LEU A 48 -4.63 21.18 10.64
C LEU A 48 -3.58 21.19 9.52
N HIS A 49 -3.67 22.18 8.63
CA HIS A 49 -2.55 23.02 8.18
C HIS A 49 -3.01 24.25 7.34
N SER A 50 -4.21 24.78 7.58
CA SER A 50 -4.63 26.07 6.98
C SER A 50 -4.23 27.31 7.80
N LYS A 51 -3.43 27.16 8.87
CA LYS A 51 -3.07 28.26 9.80
C LYS A 51 -1.60 28.70 9.78
N THR A 52 -0.90 28.45 8.69
CA THR A 52 0.24 29.31 8.32
C THR A 52 -0.21 30.11 7.12
N SER A 53 -0.34 31.42 7.31
CA SER A 53 -0.60 32.39 6.24
C SER A 53 0.48 32.24 5.16
N ILE A 54 0.18 31.43 4.14
CA ILE A 54 0.95 31.40 2.90
C ILE A 54 0.74 32.79 2.28
N PRO A 55 1.81 33.52 1.92
CA PRO A 55 1.69 34.81 1.24
C PRO A 55 0.74 34.69 0.06
N MET A 56 -0.22 35.63 -0.04
CA MET A 56 -1.38 35.60 -0.94
C MET A 56 -1.05 35.61 -2.45
N ASP A 57 0.21 35.48 -2.84
CA ASP A 57 0.71 35.68 -4.21
C ASP A 57 1.20 34.40 -4.92
N MET A 58 0.98 33.22 -4.34
CA MET A 58 1.16 31.96 -5.08
C MET A 58 -0.19 31.27 -5.21
N GLU A 59 -0.63 31.02 -6.45
CA GLU A 59 -1.70 30.06 -6.74
C GLU A 59 -1.34 28.72 -6.08
N ALA A 60 -1.86 28.48 -4.88
CA ALA A 60 -1.54 27.30 -4.10
C ALA A 60 -2.13 26.09 -4.83
N LYS A 61 -1.26 25.30 -5.46
CA LYS A 61 -1.65 24.05 -6.11
C LYS A 61 -2.33 23.15 -5.07
N GLN A 62 -3.51 22.64 -5.40
CA GLN A 62 -4.29 21.81 -4.49
C GLN A 62 -3.94 20.34 -4.68
N LEU A 63 -3.57 19.63 -3.61
CA LEU A 63 -3.36 18.18 -3.63
C LEU A 63 -4.65 17.46 -3.23
N ILE A 64 -5.08 16.50 -4.05
CA ILE A 64 -6.24 15.65 -3.76
C ILE A 64 -5.76 14.29 -3.27
N LEU A 65 -6.22 13.92 -2.07
CA LEU A 65 -6.00 12.62 -1.46
C LEU A 65 -7.31 11.83 -1.45
N PRO A 66 -7.46 10.81 -2.31
CA PRO A 66 -8.68 9.99 -2.32
C PRO A 66 -8.87 9.29 -0.98
N CYS A 67 -10.10 9.31 -0.47
CA CYS A 67 -10.53 8.62 0.73
C CYS A 67 -11.76 7.76 0.43
N MET A 68 -11.85 6.58 1.05
CA MET A 68 -13.01 5.71 0.91
C MET A 68 -14.17 6.20 1.81
N PRO A 69 -15.43 6.14 1.37
CA PRO A 69 -16.59 6.53 2.19
C PRO A 69 -16.65 5.76 3.52
N THR A 70 -16.84 6.45 4.65
CA THR A 70 -17.00 5.87 5.98
C THR A 70 -18.48 5.62 6.27
N ASN A 71 -18.91 4.36 6.29
CA ASN A 71 -20.11 3.99 7.04
C ASN A 71 -19.67 3.26 8.31
N PHE A 72 -20.34 3.56 9.42
CA PHE A 72 -20.17 2.83 10.68
C PHE A 72 -20.78 1.44 10.51
N ILE A 73 -19.99 0.41 10.77
CA ILE A 73 -20.44 -0.97 10.78
C ILE A 73 -20.08 -1.46 12.18
N GLU A 74 -21.10 -1.74 13.01
CA GLU A 74 -20.89 -2.42 14.29
C GLU A 74 -20.38 -3.84 14.02
N ILE A 75 -19.31 -4.23 14.71
CA ILE A 75 -18.59 -5.47 14.42
C ILE A 75 -18.46 -6.30 15.71
N PRO A 76 -18.79 -7.60 15.68
CA PRO A 76 -18.53 -8.49 16.80
C PRO A 76 -17.02 -8.64 17.05
N THR A 77 -16.63 -8.92 18.30
CA THR A 77 -15.23 -9.14 18.67
C THR A 77 -14.65 -10.32 17.87
N LEU A 78 -13.52 -10.08 17.19
CA LEU A 78 -12.80 -11.09 16.41
C LEU A 78 -11.48 -11.46 17.10
N ALA A 79 -11.03 -12.71 16.90
CA ALA A 79 -9.78 -13.19 17.48
C ALA A 79 -8.58 -12.62 16.73
N ASP A 80 -7.62 -12.04 17.45
CA ASP A 80 -6.41 -11.54 16.82
C ASP A 80 -5.47 -12.69 16.45
N ASN A 81 -4.85 -12.59 15.28
CA ASN A 81 -3.88 -13.55 14.80
C ASN A 81 -2.60 -12.80 14.42
N LEU A 82 -1.63 -12.78 15.34
CA LEU A 82 -0.33 -12.20 15.10
C LEU A 82 0.35 -12.91 13.93
N LYS A 83 0.60 -12.17 12.85
CA LYS A 83 1.40 -12.65 11.72
C LYS A 83 2.82 -12.12 11.83
N SER A 84 3.80 -13.01 11.63
CA SER A 84 5.18 -12.59 11.40
C SER A 84 5.36 -12.13 9.95
N ILE A 85 6.12 -11.06 9.76
CA ILE A 85 6.61 -10.67 8.44
C ILE A 85 7.79 -11.58 8.07
N ASN A 86 7.83 -12.00 6.81
CA ASN A 86 8.95 -12.74 6.24
C ASN A 86 10.20 -11.84 6.18
N ASP A 87 11.38 -12.41 6.46
CA ASP A 87 12.69 -11.74 6.36
C ASP A 87 12.93 -11.06 5.00
N ASP A 88 12.31 -11.55 3.93
CA ASP A 88 12.34 -10.90 2.60
C ASP A 88 11.75 -9.47 2.59
N PHE A 89 10.94 -9.10 3.60
CA PHE A 89 10.38 -7.76 3.78
C PHE A 89 11.01 -7.00 4.94
N CYS A 90 12.29 -7.23 5.24
CA CYS A 90 13.04 -6.42 6.20
C CYS A 90 13.22 -4.95 5.76
N ARG A 91 12.88 -4.60 4.52
CA ARG A 91 13.00 -3.24 3.98
C ARG A 91 11.80 -2.91 3.07
N PRO A 92 11.33 -1.64 3.03
CA PRO A 92 10.33 -1.21 2.06
C PRO A 92 10.78 -1.46 0.63
N LEU A 93 9.87 -1.95 -0.22
CA LEU A 93 10.11 -2.24 -1.62
C LEU A 93 9.36 -1.27 -2.52
N ILE A 94 9.99 -0.85 -3.61
CA ILE A 94 9.35 -0.03 -4.64
C ILE A 94 9.65 -0.60 -6.03
N LYS A 95 8.68 -0.52 -6.93
CA LYS A 95 8.84 -0.88 -8.33
C LYS A 95 9.80 0.07 -9.03
N THR A 96 10.71 -0.49 -9.81
CA THR A 96 11.76 0.24 -10.51
C THR A 96 11.94 -0.30 -11.92
N GLU A 97 12.45 0.53 -12.82
CA GLU A 97 12.91 0.09 -14.14
C GLU A 97 14.31 -0.55 -14.08
N LEU A 98 15.08 -0.26 -13.02
CA LEU A 98 16.41 -0.77 -12.83
C LEU A 98 16.39 -2.28 -12.61
N SER A 99 17.32 -2.99 -13.27
CA SER A 99 17.47 -4.42 -13.08
C SER A 99 17.85 -4.73 -11.63
N SER A 100 17.11 -5.63 -11.00
CA SER A 100 17.32 -5.98 -9.59
C SER A 100 17.20 -7.49 -9.38
N ARG A 101 17.67 -7.96 -8.23
CA ARG A 101 17.50 -9.36 -7.81
C ARG A 101 16.05 -9.66 -7.42
N SER A 102 15.34 -8.66 -6.92
CA SER A 102 13.97 -8.79 -6.44
C SER A 102 12.99 -8.56 -7.58
N LYS A 103 12.28 -9.61 -7.98
CA LYS A 103 11.31 -9.53 -9.08
C LYS A 103 9.92 -9.87 -8.57
N GLY A 104 8.94 -9.28 -9.23
CA GLY A 104 7.54 -9.63 -9.01
C GLY A 104 6.73 -9.48 -10.28
N ILE A 105 5.42 -9.62 -10.11
CA ILE A 105 4.45 -9.60 -11.19
C ILE A 105 3.57 -8.38 -11.02
N ILE A 106 3.39 -7.58 -12.08
CA ILE A 106 2.48 -6.43 -12.04
C ILE A 106 1.05 -6.93 -11.82
N SER A 107 0.38 -6.42 -10.78
CA SER A 107 -1.03 -6.73 -10.48
C SER A 107 -1.95 -5.51 -10.63
N GLY A 108 -1.38 -4.40 -11.10
CA GLY A 108 -2.03 -3.10 -11.31
C GLY A 108 -0.98 -2.00 -11.41
N VAL A 109 -1.40 -0.79 -11.81
CA VAL A 109 -0.48 0.35 -12.02
C VAL A 109 0.37 0.63 -10.77
N ARG A 110 -0.23 0.54 -9.57
CA ARG A 110 0.44 0.77 -8.29
C ARG A 110 0.63 -0.49 -7.43
N SER A 111 0.42 -1.67 -8.00
CA SER A 111 0.43 -2.91 -7.22
C SER A 111 1.17 -4.04 -7.93
N ALA A 112 1.64 -4.97 -7.13
CA ALA A 112 2.38 -6.13 -7.62
C ALA A 112 2.23 -7.34 -6.69
N LEU A 113 2.62 -8.49 -7.20
CA LEU A 113 2.75 -9.73 -6.46
C LEU A 113 4.23 -10.09 -6.35
N ILE A 114 4.68 -10.47 -5.16
CA ILE A 114 6.03 -10.93 -4.88
C ILE A 114 5.94 -12.32 -4.25
N LYS A 115 6.84 -13.21 -4.67
CA LYS A 115 6.96 -14.55 -4.12
C LYS A 115 8.13 -14.61 -3.13
N CYS A 116 7.86 -15.16 -1.95
CA CYS A 116 8.84 -15.35 -0.89
C CYS A 116 8.82 -16.79 -0.38
N ASN A 117 9.98 -17.30 0.01
CA ASN A 117 10.23 -18.67 0.49
C ASN A 117 9.57 -19.77 -0.37
N SER A 118 9.61 -19.58 -1.69
CA SER A 118 9.16 -20.48 -2.76
C SER A 118 7.68 -20.88 -2.74
N THR A 119 6.91 -20.45 -1.73
CA THR A 119 5.54 -20.95 -1.50
C THR A 119 4.54 -19.85 -1.18
N LYS A 120 4.98 -18.71 -0.65
CA LYS A 120 4.07 -17.65 -0.22
C LYS A 120 4.09 -16.48 -1.17
N TRP A 121 2.89 -16.00 -1.49
CA TRP A 121 2.69 -14.83 -2.32
C TRP A 121 2.23 -13.65 -1.47
N TYR A 122 2.76 -12.49 -1.80
CA TYR A 122 2.44 -11.24 -1.15
C TYR A 122 2.00 -10.23 -2.19
N ARG A 123 0.89 -9.54 -1.89
CA ARG A 123 0.41 -8.41 -2.68
C ARG A 123 0.88 -7.13 -2.02
N LEU A 124 1.56 -6.32 -2.81
CA LEU A 124 1.96 -4.97 -2.48
C LEU A 124 1.01 -4.00 -3.21
N LYS A 125 0.37 -3.08 -2.48
CA LYS A 125 -0.46 -2.02 -3.08
C LYS A 125 0.02 -0.65 -2.61
N GLY A 126 0.47 0.16 -3.56
CA GLY A 126 1.16 1.43 -3.28
C GLY A 126 2.68 1.32 -3.40
N CYS A 127 3.20 0.33 -4.14
CA CYS A 127 4.64 0.09 -4.32
C CYS A 127 5.25 0.80 -5.53
N GLY A 128 4.78 2.00 -5.86
CA GLY A 128 5.25 2.79 -7.01
C GLY A 128 4.56 2.43 -8.33
N ASP A 129 4.87 3.17 -9.38
CA ASP A 129 4.34 3.01 -10.74
C ASP A 129 5.43 2.83 -11.81
N ASN A 130 6.56 2.20 -11.42
CA ASN A 130 7.78 2.06 -12.23
C ASN A 130 8.45 3.40 -12.57
N THR A 131 8.28 4.44 -11.76
CA THR A 131 8.92 5.75 -11.97
C THR A 131 10.03 6.03 -10.97
N ASP A 132 10.59 4.97 -10.37
CA ASP A 132 11.64 5.06 -9.34
C ASP A 132 11.27 5.98 -8.17
N GLY A 133 9.97 6.05 -7.84
CA GLY A 133 9.45 6.95 -6.82
C GLY A 133 7.94 7.15 -6.88
N PHE A 134 7.49 8.27 -6.33
CA PHE A 134 6.09 8.68 -6.30
C PHE A 134 5.90 9.99 -7.05
N SER A 135 5.54 9.90 -8.32
CA SER A 135 5.36 11.09 -9.16
C SER A 135 4.13 11.91 -8.74
N ILE A 136 4.27 13.24 -8.72
CA ILE A 136 3.16 14.16 -8.56
C ILE A 136 2.67 14.57 -9.94
N LYS A 137 1.40 14.26 -10.25
CA LYS A 137 0.80 14.51 -11.57
C LYS A 137 -0.54 15.21 -11.43
N PRO A 138 -0.95 16.03 -12.41
CA PRO A 138 -2.30 16.56 -12.43
C PRO A 138 -3.32 15.41 -12.59
N ILE A 139 -4.52 15.58 -12.02
CA ILE A 139 -5.59 14.57 -12.08
C ILE A 139 -6.06 14.37 -13.54
N SER A 140 -6.10 15.46 -14.30
CA SER A 140 -6.38 15.46 -15.73
C SER A 140 -5.56 16.55 -16.44
N GLN A 141 -5.46 16.51 -17.76
CA GLN A 141 -4.69 17.49 -18.55
C GLN A 141 -5.18 18.94 -18.37
N LEU A 142 -6.42 19.13 -17.92
CA LEU A 142 -7.06 20.44 -17.73
C LEU A 142 -7.14 20.85 -16.25
N ASP A 143 -6.74 19.97 -15.32
CA ASP A 143 -6.92 20.20 -13.88
C ASP A 143 -5.63 20.74 -13.26
N THR A 144 -5.75 21.84 -12.52
CA THR A 144 -4.66 22.40 -11.72
C THR A 144 -4.42 21.60 -10.44
N LYS A 145 -5.34 20.70 -10.08
CA LYS A 145 -5.23 19.80 -8.93
C LYS A 145 -4.26 18.66 -9.22
N LEU A 146 -3.42 18.39 -8.21
CA LEU A 146 -2.37 17.38 -8.26
C LEU A 146 -2.74 16.15 -7.43
N THR A 147 -2.09 15.03 -7.75
CA THR A 147 -2.16 13.80 -6.97
C THR A 147 -0.80 13.10 -6.92
N ILE A 148 -0.49 12.47 -5.79
CA ILE A 148 0.70 11.61 -5.66
C ILE A 148 0.34 10.23 -6.21
N ARG A 149 1.08 9.78 -7.24
CA ARG A 149 0.87 8.50 -7.91
C ARG A 149 1.75 7.42 -7.31
N GLY A 150 1.34 6.17 -7.51
CA GLY A 150 2.14 5.00 -7.14
C GLY A 150 2.07 4.58 -5.66
N CYS A 151 1.58 5.42 -4.74
CA CYS A 151 1.46 5.06 -3.32
C CYS A 151 0.01 4.78 -2.87
N ALA A 152 -0.13 4.25 -1.66
CA ALA A 152 -1.30 4.43 -0.81
C ALA A 152 -1.03 5.56 0.19
N PHE A 153 -2.08 6.02 0.86
CA PHE A 153 -1.98 6.98 1.95
C PHE A 153 -2.35 6.28 3.25
N LEU A 154 -1.82 6.76 4.37
CA LEU A 154 -1.96 6.10 5.67
C LEU A 154 -3.42 5.73 6.02
N HIS A 155 -4.37 6.66 5.83
CA HIS A 155 -5.78 6.40 6.11
C HIS A 155 -6.36 5.28 5.26
N THR A 156 -6.03 5.26 3.97
CA THR A 156 -6.44 4.19 3.04
C THR A 156 -5.79 2.87 3.44
N THR A 157 -4.52 2.91 3.85
CA THR A 157 -3.76 1.73 4.29
C THR A 157 -4.41 1.07 5.50
N HIS A 158 -4.67 1.82 6.58
CA HIS A 158 -5.30 1.27 7.77
C HIS A 158 -6.65 0.65 7.46
N ARG A 159 -7.48 1.35 6.67
CA ARG A 159 -8.79 0.83 6.29
C ARG A 159 -8.71 -0.43 5.47
N GLU A 160 -7.84 -0.46 4.47
CA GLU A 160 -7.77 -1.60 3.56
C GLU A 160 -7.22 -2.84 4.28
N LEU A 161 -6.23 -2.67 5.16
CA LEU A 161 -5.74 -3.73 6.04
C LEU A 161 -6.83 -4.22 7.01
N PHE A 162 -7.59 -3.30 7.58
CA PHE A 162 -8.67 -3.62 8.50
C PHE A 162 -9.80 -4.39 7.81
N MET A 163 -10.32 -3.88 6.69
CA MET A 163 -11.39 -4.55 5.94
C MET A 163 -10.95 -5.92 5.43
N THR A 164 -9.69 -6.05 5.00
CA THR A 164 -9.13 -7.36 4.61
C THR A 164 -9.09 -8.32 5.78
N TYR A 165 -8.65 -7.87 6.96
CA TYR A 165 -8.68 -8.67 8.18
C TYR A 165 -10.11 -9.08 8.54
N TYR A 166 -11.04 -8.12 8.62
CA TYR A 166 -12.44 -8.36 8.97
C TYR A 166 -13.11 -9.39 8.05
N ILE A 167 -13.01 -9.19 6.73
CA ILE A 167 -13.56 -10.13 5.74
C ILE A 167 -12.90 -11.51 5.90
N SER A 168 -11.58 -11.57 6.14
CA SER A 168 -10.90 -12.85 6.33
C SER A 168 -11.40 -13.63 7.55
N GLN A 169 -11.71 -12.94 8.65
CA GLN A 169 -12.25 -13.57 9.85
C GLN A 169 -13.69 -14.04 9.65
N LEU A 170 -14.54 -13.24 9.01
CA LEU A 170 -15.91 -13.63 8.66
C LEU A 170 -15.91 -14.90 7.78
N LEU A 171 -15.12 -14.91 6.71
CA LEU A 171 -15.05 -16.07 5.82
C LEU A 171 -14.52 -17.32 6.53
N ALA A 172 -13.57 -17.16 7.45
CA ALA A 172 -13.03 -18.27 8.24
C ALA A 172 -14.09 -18.96 9.12
N GLN A 173 -15.09 -18.22 9.63
CA GLN A 173 -16.23 -18.81 10.36
C GLN A 173 -17.02 -19.80 9.50
N HIS A 174 -17.02 -19.59 8.19
CA HIS A 174 -17.65 -20.47 7.21
C HIS A 174 -16.67 -21.45 6.54
N LYS A 175 -15.43 -21.59 7.06
CA LYS A 175 -14.35 -22.39 6.47
C LYS A 175 -13.99 -22.00 5.03
N ILE A 176 -14.27 -20.75 4.64
CA ILE A 176 -13.91 -20.18 3.35
C ILE A 176 -12.57 -19.46 3.50
N GLN A 177 -11.61 -19.82 2.66
CA GLN A 177 -10.31 -19.15 2.65
C GLN A 177 -10.40 -17.81 1.93
N CYS A 178 -10.00 -16.72 2.60
CA CYS A 178 -9.94 -15.42 1.95
C CYS A 178 -8.73 -15.33 1.00
N ALA A 179 -8.94 -14.73 -0.18
CA ALA A 179 -7.89 -14.58 -1.19
C ALA A 179 -6.75 -13.66 -0.75
N ASN A 180 -7.00 -12.74 0.19
CA ASN A 180 -5.99 -11.90 0.79
C ASN A 180 -6.12 -11.95 2.32
N SER A 181 -5.00 -11.81 3.00
CA SER A 181 -4.97 -11.68 4.45
C SER A 181 -4.03 -10.53 4.82
N SER A 182 -4.48 -9.71 5.77
CA SER A 182 -3.76 -8.54 6.25
C SER A 182 -2.41 -8.95 6.86
N VAL A 183 -1.34 -8.20 6.56
CA VAL A 183 0.00 -8.43 7.14
C VAL A 183 0.55 -7.15 7.75
N GLY A 184 0.48 -6.03 7.02
CA GLY A 184 1.06 -4.78 7.49
C GLY A 184 1.21 -3.75 6.39
N TRP A 185 2.10 -2.78 6.58
CA TRP A 185 2.43 -1.81 5.55
C TRP A 185 3.88 -1.33 5.64
N PHE A 186 4.38 -0.86 4.50
CA PHE A 186 5.55 -0.02 4.45
C PHE A 186 5.13 1.44 4.50
N GLU A 187 5.89 2.24 5.22
CA GLU A 187 5.81 3.69 5.15
C GLU A 187 7.11 4.21 4.56
N TYR A 188 7.02 4.90 3.44
CA TYR A 188 8.17 5.43 2.73
C TYR A 188 8.60 6.76 3.33
N LYS A 189 9.89 6.89 3.62
CA LYS A 189 10.50 8.11 4.15
C LYS A 189 11.23 8.88 3.06
N LEU A 190 11.33 10.19 3.25
CA LEU A 190 12.14 11.09 2.44
C LEU A 190 13.55 11.20 3.04
N GLU A 191 14.56 11.33 2.18
CA GLU A 191 16.00 11.37 2.53
C GLU A 191 16.38 12.42 3.59
N ASN A 192 15.56 13.45 3.80
CA ASN A 192 15.83 14.51 4.78
C ASN A 192 15.36 14.20 6.20
N GLU A 193 14.65 13.10 6.42
CA GLU A 193 14.48 12.61 7.78
C GLU A 193 15.82 11.98 8.18
N THR A 194 16.59 12.62 9.05
CA THR A 194 17.80 12.04 9.64
C THR A 194 17.40 11.37 10.94
N SER A 195 17.14 10.06 10.90
CA SER A 195 16.99 9.25 12.11
C SER A 195 17.86 8.01 11.99
N ASP A 196 18.46 7.60 13.10
CA ASP A 196 19.48 6.54 13.20
C ASP A 196 19.02 5.14 12.73
N ASN A 197 17.74 4.99 12.37
CA ASN A 197 17.13 3.73 11.90
C ASN A 197 16.69 3.77 10.42
N ILE A 198 17.19 4.74 9.62
CA ILE A 198 16.78 4.83 8.22
C ILE A 198 17.59 3.90 7.35
N ILE A 199 16.84 2.98 6.76
CA ILE A 199 17.26 2.08 5.72
C ILE A 199 17.54 2.92 4.46
N THR A 200 18.76 2.94 3.93
CA THR A 200 19.11 3.71 2.72
C THR A 200 18.49 3.10 1.46
N SER A 201 18.10 3.94 0.49
CA SER A 201 17.53 3.48 -0.78
C SER A 201 18.61 2.91 -1.70
N ASP A 202 18.31 1.83 -2.43
CA ASP A 202 19.21 1.28 -3.45
C ASP A 202 19.12 2.06 -4.78
N ILE A 203 18.09 2.90 -4.92
CA ILE A 203 17.84 3.72 -6.10
C ILE A 203 17.87 5.19 -5.72
N PRO A 204 18.34 6.07 -6.63
CA PRO A 204 18.23 7.51 -6.42
C PRO A 204 16.76 7.84 -6.21
N ILE A 205 16.43 8.42 -5.05
CA ILE A 205 15.07 8.92 -4.83
C ILE A 205 14.92 10.10 -5.79
N VAL A 206 14.02 9.98 -6.78
CA VAL A 206 13.72 11.09 -7.68
C VAL A 206 13.10 12.20 -6.80
N GLN A 207 13.92 13.20 -6.45
CA GLN A 207 13.49 14.33 -5.65
C GLN A 207 12.51 15.16 -6.48
N ASP A 208 11.23 15.12 -6.08
CA ASP A 208 10.22 16.00 -6.65
C ASP A 208 10.55 17.46 -6.31
N LYS A 209 10.51 18.35 -7.31
CA LYS A 209 10.79 19.78 -7.12
C LYS A 209 9.83 20.46 -6.14
N ASN A 210 8.65 19.86 -5.89
CA ASN A 210 7.64 20.35 -4.96
C ASN A 210 7.56 19.49 -3.68
N ILE A 211 8.57 18.65 -3.41
CA ILE A 211 8.56 17.73 -2.25
C ILE A 211 8.30 18.46 -0.93
N SER A 212 8.80 19.70 -0.80
CA SER A 212 8.63 20.54 0.39
C SER A 212 7.17 20.90 0.69
N GLN A 213 6.31 20.99 -0.32
CA GLN A 213 4.89 21.30 -0.15
C GLN A 213 4.10 20.12 0.41
N TRP A 214 4.60 18.89 0.21
CA TRP A 214 3.88 17.64 0.52
C TRP A 214 4.72 16.69 1.38
N ALA A 215 5.67 17.26 2.14
CA ALA A 215 6.60 16.50 2.97
C ALA A 215 5.87 15.73 4.08
N ASN A 216 4.77 16.29 4.60
CA ASN A 216 3.98 15.68 5.68
C ASN A 216 3.00 14.60 5.18
N THR A 217 2.87 14.40 3.87
CA THR A 217 1.97 13.38 3.32
C THR A 217 2.61 12.00 3.43
N ARG A 218 2.12 11.17 4.36
CA ARG A 218 2.60 9.81 4.59
C ARG A 218 2.24 8.89 3.42
N ARG A 219 3.27 8.41 2.72
CA ARG A 219 3.17 7.52 1.56
C ARG A 219 3.38 6.10 2.04
N CYS A 220 2.47 5.20 1.70
CA CYS A 220 2.49 3.84 2.20
C CYS A 220 2.38 2.82 1.06
N CYS A 221 2.81 1.59 1.35
CA CYS A 221 2.46 0.40 0.58
C CYS A 221 1.81 -0.62 1.51
N ILE A 222 0.59 -1.02 1.18
CA ILE A 222 -0.15 -2.06 1.89
C ILE A 222 0.45 -3.41 1.54
N LEU A 223 0.72 -4.22 2.56
CA LEU A 223 1.23 -5.58 2.45
C LEU A 223 0.16 -6.58 2.87
N MET A 224 -0.16 -7.51 1.97
CA MET A 224 -1.08 -8.61 2.21
C MET A 224 -0.45 -9.92 1.78
N GLU A 225 -0.66 -10.98 2.55
CA GLU A 225 -0.48 -12.33 2.04
C GLU A 225 -1.63 -12.64 1.09
N THR A 226 -1.38 -13.30 -0.03
CA THR A 226 -2.39 -13.56 -1.05
C THR A 226 -2.24 -14.95 -1.63
N LEU A 227 -3.36 -15.51 -2.09
CA LEU A 227 -3.36 -16.73 -2.92
C LEU A 227 -2.97 -16.43 -4.38
N GLY A 228 -2.56 -15.19 -4.67
CA GLY A 228 -2.06 -14.77 -5.97
C GLY A 228 -3.14 -14.43 -6.99
N ASN A 229 -4.41 -14.76 -6.76
CA ASN A 229 -5.46 -14.61 -7.76
C ASN A 229 -5.47 -13.24 -8.47
N LYS A 230 -5.39 -13.29 -9.81
CA LYS A 230 -5.15 -12.13 -10.68
C LYS A 230 -6.28 -11.11 -10.65
N ARG A 231 -7.52 -11.56 -10.41
CA ARG A 231 -8.71 -10.71 -10.28
C ARG A 231 -9.48 -11.12 -9.03
N LEU A 232 -9.78 -10.14 -8.18
CA LEU A 232 -10.68 -10.27 -7.04
C LEU A 232 -12.06 -10.84 -7.43
N SER A 233 -12.43 -10.77 -8.72
CA SER A 233 -13.75 -11.13 -9.24
C SER A 233 -13.99 -12.63 -9.40
N ASP A 234 -12.99 -13.47 -9.66
CA ASP A 234 -13.25 -14.88 -10.01
C ASP A 234 -13.79 -15.66 -8.81
N HIS A 235 -13.25 -15.38 -7.61
CA HIS A 235 -13.71 -15.97 -6.35
C HIS A 235 -14.91 -15.26 -5.75
N VAL A 236 -15.10 -13.96 -6.06
CA VAL A 236 -16.29 -13.22 -5.62
C VAL A 236 -17.51 -13.68 -6.39
N LEU A 237 -17.42 -13.88 -7.71
CA LEU A 237 -18.52 -14.41 -8.51
C LEU A 237 -18.85 -15.84 -8.09
N TYR A 238 -17.84 -16.71 -7.98
CA TYR A 238 -18.05 -18.07 -7.46
C TYR A 238 -18.60 -18.09 -6.04
N GLY A 239 -18.11 -17.21 -5.17
CA GLY A 239 -18.59 -17.08 -3.79
C GLY A 239 -20.03 -16.57 -3.71
N ILE A 240 -20.45 -15.66 -4.60
CA ILE A 240 -21.84 -15.22 -4.74
C ILE A 240 -22.71 -16.36 -5.27
N GLU A 241 -22.22 -17.18 -6.21
CA GLU A 241 -22.94 -18.35 -6.72
C GLU A 241 -23.15 -19.45 -5.65
N GLN A 242 -22.37 -19.43 -4.57
CA GLN A 242 -22.46 -20.40 -3.47
C GLN A 242 -23.36 -19.93 -2.31
N LEU A 243 -23.84 -18.68 -2.32
CA LEU A 243 -24.79 -18.11 -1.35
C LEU A 243 -26.23 -18.32 -1.82
#